data_AF-A0A2H6JCW1-F1
#
_entry.id   AF-A0A2H6JCW1-F1
#
_cell.length_a   1.000
_cell.length_b   1.000
_cell.length_c   1.000
_cell.angle_alpha   90.00
_cell.angle_beta   90.00
_cell.angle_gamma   90.00
#
_symmetry.space_group_name_H-M   'P 1'
#
loop_
_entity.id
_entity.type
_entity.pdbx_description
1 polymer ?
#
loop_
_entity_poly.entity_id
_entity_poly.type
_entity_poly.pdbx_seq_one_letter_code
_entity_poly.pdbx_strand_id
1 'polypeptide(L)'
;MLKHRFTWALFWVAVLFSSGGLHSARAQSESGRRLSVEFEIMLGNVRWMLAPTTGPLERKGLHARLDSALLGYLGITARRYLDERGITNTGLLRQVHMLQVEFKAGDFTALATRLQDLAKAYPIDLRGILPLTVTPERLRVGRKLYRKSCWSCHASPGYGREYPAPDLFRTARTEPRREFAARLIGGIYGNFYTSMENPFSDEQIASLFAYFVHDKPPDTK
;
A
#
# COMPACT_ATOMS: atom_id res chain seq x y z
N MET A 1 -39.62 -27.64 -72.54
CA MET A 1 -39.56 -28.05 -71.12
C MET A 1 -38.14 -27.87 -70.62
N LEU A 2 -37.84 -26.71 -70.01
CA LEU A 2 -36.51 -26.34 -69.53
C LEU A 2 -36.56 -26.26 -68.00
N LYS A 3 -35.82 -27.15 -67.32
CA LYS A 3 -35.71 -27.23 -65.87
C LYS A 3 -34.73 -26.16 -65.37
N HIS A 4 -35.20 -25.17 -64.61
CA HIS A 4 -34.32 -24.34 -63.79
C HIS A 4 -34.31 -24.84 -62.35
N ARG A 5 -33.15 -25.34 -61.91
CA ARG A 5 -32.87 -25.72 -60.52
C ARG A 5 -32.32 -24.48 -59.79
N PHE A 6 -33.02 -24.03 -58.76
CA PHE A 6 -32.53 -23.01 -57.83
C PHE A 6 -31.74 -23.72 -56.72
N THR A 7 -30.41 -23.60 -56.72
CA THR A 7 -29.54 -24.03 -55.63
C THR A 7 -29.29 -22.86 -54.69
N TRP A 8 -29.76 -22.98 -53.45
CA TRP A 8 -29.44 -22.05 -52.37
C TRP A 8 -28.04 -22.35 -51.83
N ALA A 9 -27.12 -21.39 -51.92
CA ALA A 9 -25.82 -21.45 -51.28
C ALA A 9 -25.90 -20.77 -49.90
N LEU A 10 -25.84 -21.55 -48.82
CA LEU A 10 -25.67 -21.08 -47.46
C LEU A 10 -24.17 -20.91 -47.19
N PHE A 11 -23.70 -19.66 -47.16
CA PHE A 11 -22.36 -19.32 -46.67
C PHE A 11 -22.39 -19.27 -45.13
N TRP A 12 -21.72 -20.24 -44.50
CA TRP A 12 -21.40 -20.19 -43.08
C TRP A 12 -20.10 -19.40 -42.88
N VAL A 13 -20.19 -18.22 -42.25
CA VAL A 13 -19.01 -17.51 -41.73
C VAL A 13 -18.74 -18.04 -40.33
N ALA A 14 -17.73 -18.90 -40.21
CA ALA A 14 -17.19 -19.31 -38.92
C ALA A 14 -16.38 -18.15 -38.32
N VAL A 15 -16.98 -17.43 -37.36
CA VAL A 15 -16.24 -16.46 -36.54
C VAL A 15 -15.43 -17.25 -35.52
N LEU A 16 -14.14 -17.41 -35.82
CA LEU A 16 -13.14 -17.90 -34.87
C LEU A 16 -12.97 -16.85 -33.77
N PHE A 17 -13.64 -17.05 -32.63
CA PHE A 17 -13.30 -16.37 -31.39
C PHE A 17 -11.90 -16.81 -30.97
N SER A 18 -10.92 -16.01 -31.38
CA SER A 18 -9.58 -16.07 -30.84
C SER A 18 -9.68 -15.66 -29.38
N SER A 19 -9.58 -16.64 -28.48
CA SER A 19 -9.42 -16.45 -27.04
C SER A 19 -8.04 -15.85 -26.76
N GLY A 20 -7.85 -14.61 -27.18
CA GLY A 20 -6.77 -13.76 -26.71
C GLY A 20 -6.97 -13.56 -25.22
N GLY A 21 -6.04 -14.07 -24.42
CA GLY A 21 -6.00 -13.88 -22.98
C GLY A 21 -6.03 -12.39 -22.65
N LEU A 22 -7.22 -11.89 -22.34
CA LEU A 22 -7.46 -10.62 -21.67
C LEU A 22 -6.81 -10.69 -20.29
N HIS A 23 -5.51 -10.39 -20.23
CA HIS A 23 -4.89 -9.90 -19.00
C HIS A 23 -5.55 -8.56 -18.73
N SER A 24 -6.70 -8.59 -18.06
CA SER A 24 -7.33 -7.39 -17.57
C SER A 24 -6.36 -6.81 -16.56
N ALA A 25 -5.66 -5.74 -16.94
CA ALA A 25 -5.11 -4.77 -16.02
C ALA A 25 -6.28 -4.13 -15.27
N ARG A 26 -6.98 -4.92 -14.45
CA ARG A 26 -8.01 -4.42 -13.54
C ARG A 26 -7.27 -3.59 -12.52
N ALA A 27 -7.58 -2.30 -12.50
CA ALA A 27 -7.21 -1.42 -11.39
C ALA A 27 -7.48 -2.17 -10.09
N GLN A 28 -6.51 -2.16 -9.18
CA GLN A 28 -6.68 -2.77 -7.88
C GLN A 28 -7.90 -2.10 -7.22
N SER A 29 -8.84 -2.90 -6.70
CA SER A 29 -9.94 -2.32 -5.93
C SER A 29 -9.36 -1.56 -4.75
N GLU A 30 -10.08 -0.55 -4.24
CA GLU A 30 -9.65 0.23 -3.09
C GLU A 30 -9.27 -0.67 -1.90
N SER A 31 -10.09 -1.69 -1.64
CA SER A 31 -9.84 -2.69 -0.59
C SER A 31 -8.58 -3.51 -0.86
N GLY A 32 -8.31 -3.87 -2.12
CA GLY A 32 -7.08 -4.54 -2.50
C GLY A 32 -5.85 -3.65 -2.29
N ARG A 33 -5.94 -2.38 -2.68
CA ARG A 33 -4.86 -1.41 -2.50
C ARG A 33 -4.59 -1.20 -1.02
N ARG A 34 -5.65 -1.08 -0.20
CA ARG A 34 -5.53 -0.98 1.26
C ARG A 34 -4.87 -2.22 1.85
N LEU A 35 -5.31 -3.43 1.49
CA LEU A 35 -4.73 -4.67 2.01
C LEU A 35 -3.22 -4.75 1.73
N SER A 36 -2.81 -4.49 0.48
CA SER A 36 -1.40 -4.50 0.09
C SER A 36 -0.58 -3.45 0.84
N VAL A 37 -1.13 -2.24 1.02
CA VAL A 37 -0.49 -1.18 1.81
C VAL A 37 -0.28 -1.60 3.27
N GLU A 38 -1.27 -2.26 3.87
CA GLU A 38 -1.17 -2.69 5.27
C GLU A 38 -0.09 -3.75 5.48
N PHE A 39 0.07 -4.70 4.55
CA PHE A 39 1.16 -5.67 4.65
C PHE A 39 2.54 -4.99 4.65
N GLU A 40 2.76 -4.00 3.78
CA GLU A 40 4.01 -3.24 3.74
C GLU A 40 4.23 -2.39 5.00
N ILE A 41 3.19 -1.70 5.48
CA ILE A 41 3.26 -0.88 6.70
C ILE A 41 3.57 -1.76 7.92
N MET A 42 2.87 -2.88 8.08
CA MET A 42 3.12 -3.80 9.19
C MET A 42 4.52 -4.40 9.11
N LEU A 43 5.01 -4.77 7.92
CA LEU A 43 6.37 -5.26 7.73
C LEU A 43 7.40 -4.22 8.19
N GLY A 44 7.23 -2.96 7.79
CA GLY A 44 8.08 -1.85 8.23
C GLY A 44 8.01 -1.60 9.74
N ASN A 45 6.81 -1.72 10.34
CA ASN A 45 6.63 -1.57 11.80
C ASN A 45 7.30 -2.70 12.59
N VAL A 46 7.21 -3.95 12.12
CA VAL A 46 7.91 -5.08 12.73
C VAL A 46 9.42 -4.90 12.59
N ARG A 47 9.92 -4.40 11.44
CA ARG A 47 11.35 -4.09 11.29
C ARG A 47 11.81 -3.03 12.28
N TRP A 48 11.05 -1.94 12.45
CA TRP A 48 11.35 -0.94 13.48
C TRP A 48 11.33 -1.58 14.86
N MET A 49 10.33 -2.41 15.19
CA MET A 49 10.26 -3.08 16.48
C MET A 49 11.48 -3.95 16.79
N LEU A 50 12.01 -4.66 15.78
CA LEU A 50 13.20 -5.50 15.89
C LEU A 50 14.51 -4.72 15.87
N ALA A 51 14.51 -3.45 15.44
CA ALA A 51 15.73 -2.66 15.34
C ALA A 51 16.31 -2.33 16.73
N PRO A 52 17.65 -2.41 16.90
CA PRO A 52 18.29 -2.14 18.19
C PRO A 52 18.18 -0.68 18.61
N THR A 53 17.98 0.23 17.65
CA THR A 53 17.84 1.67 17.89
C THR A 53 16.46 2.08 18.42
N THR A 54 15.47 1.18 18.40
CA THR A 54 14.08 1.49 18.76
C THR A 54 13.89 1.40 20.27
N GLY A 55 13.57 2.53 20.89
CA GLY A 55 13.42 2.64 22.35
C GLY A 55 12.16 1.97 22.89
N PRO A 56 12.05 1.73 24.21
CA PRO A 56 10.94 0.98 24.81
C PRO A 56 9.55 1.57 24.56
N LEU A 57 9.41 2.91 24.67
CA LEU A 57 8.13 3.60 24.42
C LEU A 57 7.70 3.49 22.96
N GLU A 58 8.64 3.61 22.03
CA GLU A 58 8.36 3.46 20.60
C GLU A 58 7.96 2.01 20.27
N ARG A 59 8.64 1.02 20.85
CA ARG A 59 8.24 -0.40 20.72
C ARG A 59 6.82 -0.64 21.24
N LYS A 60 6.44 -0.02 22.36
CA LYS A 60 5.07 -0.07 22.89
C LYS A 60 4.06 0.48 21.89
N GLY A 61 4.31 1.65 21.31
CA GLY A 61 3.42 2.24 20.29
C GLY A 61 3.36 1.42 19.00
N LEU A 62 4.48 0.84 18.56
CA LEU A 62 4.52 -0.08 17.42
C LEU A 62 3.71 -1.35 17.70
N HIS A 63 3.82 -1.90 18.91
CA HIS A 63 3.01 -3.04 19.34
C HIS A 63 1.52 -2.69 19.32
N ALA A 64 1.11 -1.54 19.88
CA ALA A 64 -0.27 -1.10 19.86
C ALA A 64 -0.82 -0.91 18.42
N ARG A 65 0.01 -0.40 17.50
CA ARG A 65 -0.36 -0.27 16.08
C ARG A 65 -0.56 -1.62 15.41
N LEU A 66 0.34 -2.58 15.64
CA LEU A 66 0.22 -3.94 15.10
C LEU A 66 -0.99 -4.66 15.69
N ASP A 67 -1.24 -4.52 17.00
CA ASP A 67 -2.40 -5.07 17.69
C ASP A 67 -3.71 -4.58 17.05
N SER A 68 -3.84 -3.25 16.91
CA SER A 68 -5.01 -2.62 16.28
C SER A 68 -5.23 -3.10 14.84
N ALA A 69 -4.17 -3.25 14.05
CA ALA A 69 -4.28 -3.73 12.67
C ALA A 69 -4.66 -5.21 12.59
N LEU A 70 -3.88 -6.07 13.25
CA LEU A 70 -4.00 -7.53 13.17
C LEU A 70 -5.29 -8.04 13.80
N LEU A 71 -5.70 -7.48 14.94
CA LEU A 71 -6.87 -7.92 15.69
C LEU A 71 -8.14 -7.10 15.37
N GLY A 72 -7.98 -5.88 14.88
CA GLY A 72 -9.10 -4.99 14.55
C GLY A 72 -9.65 -5.20 13.14
N TYR A 73 -8.91 -4.77 12.12
CA TYR A 73 -9.49 -4.60 10.78
C TYR A 73 -8.89 -5.50 9.68
N LEU A 74 -7.68 -6.05 9.85
CA LEU A 74 -6.99 -6.77 8.76
C LEU A 74 -7.80 -7.97 8.23
N GLY A 75 -8.45 -8.74 9.12
CA GLY A 75 -9.31 -9.85 8.73
C GLY A 75 -10.52 -9.42 7.90
N ILE A 76 -11.12 -8.27 8.23
CA ILE A 76 -12.25 -7.69 7.51
C ILE A 76 -11.79 -7.21 6.13
N THR A 77 -10.67 -6.49 6.06
CA THR A 77 -10.07 -6.01 4.81
C THR A 77 -9.72 -7.18 3.88
N ALA A 78 -9.13 -8.25 4.41
CA ALA A 78 -8.80 -9.44 3.65
C ALA A 78 -10.05 -10.15 3.10
N ARG A 79 -11.12 -10.25 3.91
CA ARG A 79 -12.39 -10.83 3.45
C ARG A 79 -13.02 -9.99 2.34
N ARG A 80 -13.12 -8.67 2.52
CA ARG A 80 -13.65 -7.76 1.51
C ARG A 80 -12.87 -7.85 0.19
N TYR A 81 -11.54 -7.94 0.25
CA TYR A 81 -10.71 -8.17 -0.95
C TYR A 81 -11.07 -9.47 -1.68
N LEU A 82 -11.27 -10.58 -0.96
CA LEU A 82 -11.66 -11.85 -1.57
C LEU A 82 -13.05 -11.76 -2.21
N ASP A 83 -14.01 -11.16 -1.50
CA ASP A 83 -15.39 -10.99 -1.95
C ASP A 83 -15.47 -10.16 -3.25
N GLU A 84 -14.80 -9.01 -3.28
CA GLU A 84 -14.73 -8.13 -4.47
C GLU A 84 -14.09 -8.81 -5.70
N ARG A 85 -13.24 -9.81 -5.46
CA ARG A 85 -12.55 -10.57 -6.52
C ARG A 85 -13.28 -11.86 -6.88
N GLY A 86 -14.36 -12.20 -6.19
CA GLY A 86 -15.05 -13.48 -6.34
C GLY A 86 -14.18 -14.68 -5.99
N ILE A 87 -13.16 -14.51 -5.14
CA ILE A 87 -12.23 -15.58 -4.75
C ILE A 87 -12.83 -16.35 -3.58
N THR A 88 -13.09 -17.64 -3.79
CA THR A 88 -13.68 -18.52 -2.76
C THR A 88 -12.63 -19.22 -1.89
N ASN A 89 -11.35 -19.20 -2.30
CA ASN A 89 -10.25 -19.79 -1.53
C ASN A 89 -9.97 -18.96 -0.27
N THR A 90 -9.97 -19.62 0.89
CA THR A 90 -9.72 -19.01 2.21
C THR A 90 -8.24 -18.97 2.62
N GLY A 91 -7.32 -19.31 1.71
CA GLY A 91 -5.87 -19.33 1.96
C GLY A 91 -5.34 -18.02 2.53
N LEU A 92 -5.77 -16.88 1.99
CA LEU A 92 -5.41 -15.55 2.54
C LEU A 92 -5.89 -15.38 3.99
N LEU A 93 -7.15 -15.75 4.29
CA LEU A 93 -7.68 -15.63 5.64
C LEU A 93 -6.92 -16.52 6.64
N ARG A 94 -6.47 -17.70 6.20
CA ARG A 94 -5.60 -18.57 7.00
C ARG A 94 -4.25 -17.92 7.27
N GLN A 95 -3.64 -17.28 6.28
CA GLN A 95 -2.39 -16.55 6.47
C GLN A 95 -2.55 -15.36 7.42
N VAL A 96 -3.66 -14.61 7.30
CA VAL A 96 -3.99 -13.53 8.25
C VAL A 96 -4.17 -14.06 9.66
N HIS A 97 -4.82 -15.21 9.83
CA HIS A 97 -4.93 -15.86 11.14
C HIS A 97 -3.55 -16.23 11.70
N MET A 98 -2.64 -16.75 10.87
CA MET A 98 -1.29 -17.07 11.32
C MET A 98 -0.50 -15.83 11.77
N LEU A 99 -0.67 -14.68 11.11
CA LEU A 99 -0.08 -13.42 11.58
C LEU A 99 -0.55 -13.07 13.01
N GLN A 100 -1.84 -13.29 13.31
CA GLN A 100 -2.38 -13.03 14.65
C GLN A 100 -1.79 -14.00 15.69
N VAL A 101 -1.59 -15.26 15.32
CA VAL A 101 -0.96 -16.27 16.19
C VAL A 101 0.48 -15.88 16.50
N GLU A 102 1.27 -15.54 15.49
CA GLU A 102 2.68 -15.13 15.64
C GLU A 102 2.81 -13.87 16.49
N PHE A 103 1.93 -12.88 16.26
CA PHE A 103 1.90 -11.66 17.05
C PHE A 103 1.57 -11.92 18.53
N LYS A 104 0.55 -12.74 18.82
CA LYS A 104 0.19 -13.10 20.20
C LYS A 104 1.28 -13.91 20.91
N ALA A 105 2.03 -14.72 20.15
CA ALA A 105 3.17 -15.46 20.68
C ALA A 105 4.41 -14.60 20.91
N GLY A 106 4.42 -13.34 20.43
CA GLY A 106 5.59 -12.47 20.47
C GLY A 106 6.70 -12.87 19.48
N ASP A 107 6.40 -13.74 18.53
CA ASP A 107 7.37 -14.18 17.50
C ASP A 107 7.41 -13.18 16.33
N PHE A 108 8.04 -12.04 16.59
CA PHE A 108 8.16 -10.96 15.62
C PHE A 108 9.03 -11.33 14.41
N THR A 109 9.89 -12.35 14.52
CA THR A 109 10.70 -12.85 13.40
C THR A 109 9.86 -13.67 12.44
N ALA A 110 9.04 -14.60 12.95
CA ALA A 110 8.08 -15.34 12.13
C ALA A 110 7.05 -14.39 11.50
N LEU A 111 6.54 -13.44 12.30
CA LEU A 111 5.61 -12.41 11.82
C LEU A 111 6.19 -11.61 10.65
N ALA A 112 7.44 -11.15 10.76
CA ALA A 112 8.13 -10.43 9.69
C ALA A 112 8.25 -11.28 8.41
N THR A 113 8.62 -12.54 8.56
CA THR A 113 8.77 -13.48 7.44
C THR A 113 7.44 -13.68 6.70
N ARG A 114 6.36 -13.90 7.44
CA ARG A 114 5.03 -14.09 6.85
C ARG A 114 4.50 -12.82 6.20
N LEU A 115 4.69 -11.66 6.84
CA LEU A 115 4.35 -10.36 6.24
C LEU A 115 5.12 -10.13 4.94
N GLN A 116 6.40 -10.50 4.88
CA GLN A 116 7.19 -10.40 3.67
C GLN A 116 6.64 -11.28 2.54
N ASP A 117 6.22 -12.51 2.84
CA ASP A 117 5.62 -13.40 1.85
C ASP A 117 4.25 -12.90 1.37
N LEU A 118 3.43 -12.37 2.27
CA LEU A 118 2.16 -11.74 1.92
C LEU A 118 2.35 -10.47 1.09
N ALA A 119 3.32 -9.62 1.43
CA ALA A 119 3.67 -8.43 0.68
C ALA A 119 4.15 -8.76 -0.75
N LYS A 120 4.81 -9.91 -0.95
CA LYS A 120 5.18 -10.43 -2.28
C LYS A 120 3.97 -10.99 -3.04
N ALA A 121 3.11 -11.75 -2.36
CA ALA A 121 1.93 -12.37 -2.97
C ALA A 121 0.83 -11.35 -3.32
N TYR A 122 0.74 -10.26 -2.56
CA TYR A 122 -0.25 -9.20 -2.73
C TYR A 122 0.47 -7.85 -2.87
N PRO A 123 1.18 -7.64 -4.00
CA PRO A 123 2.04 -6.46 -4.16
C PRO A 123 1.21 -5.18 -4.19
N ILE A 124 1.71 -4.16 -3.50
CA ILE A 124 1.20 -2.80 -3.59
C ILE A 124 1.38 -2.24 -5.01
N ASP A 125 0.33 -1.62 -5.55
CA ASP A 125 0.42 -0.86 -6.80
C ASP A 125 1.14 0.47 -6.56
N LEU A 126 2.34 0.59 -7.10
CA LEU A 126 3.20 1.78 -6.99
C LEU A 126 3.38 2.50 -8.32
N ARG A 127 2.57 2.17 -9.33
CA ARG A 127 2.60 2.86 -10.63
C ARG A 127 2.29 4.34 -10.40
N GLY A 128 3.05 5.22 -11.07
CA GLY A 128 2.96 6.67 -10.87
C GLY A 128 3.76 7.22 -9.69
N ILE A 129 4.12 6.37 -8.71
CA ILE A 129 4.96 6.75 -7.57
C ILE A 129 6.40 6.28 -7.75
N LEU A 130 6.59 5.02 -8.19
CA LEU A 130 7.89 4.43 -8.49
C LEU A 130 7.95 3.93 -9.95
N PRO A 131 9.14 3.97 -10.61
CA PRO A 131 10.39 4.55 -10.12
C PRO A 131 10.28 6.08 -9.92
N LEU A 132 10.97 6.59 -8.91
CA LEU A 132 10.84 7.99 -8.53
C LEU A 132 11.54 8.87 -9.56
N THR A 133 10.76 9.71 -10.24
CA THR A 133 11.29 10.76 -11.11
C THR A 133 11.30 12.08 -10.36
N VAL A 134 12.44 12.76 -10.34
CA VAL A 134 12.62 14.03 -9.65
C VAL A 134 12.58 15.14 -10.68
N THR A 135 11.64 16.07 -10.53
CA THR A 135 11.51 17.25 -11.38
C THR A 135 11.41 18.50 -10.51
N PRO A 136 11.80 19.68 -11.03
CA PRO A 136 11.61 20.94 -10.31
C PRO A 136 10.16 21.14 -9.85
N GLU A 137 9.19 20.74 -10.68
CA GLU A 137 7.78 20.83 -10.37
C GLU A 137 7.38 19.90 -9.21
N ARG A 138 7.80 18.64 -9.22
CA ARG A 138 7.54 17.70 -8.11
C ARG A 138 8.14 18.17 -6.79
N LEU A 139 9.36 18.72 -6.82
CA LEU A 139 9.99 19.30 -5.63
C LEU A 139 9.18 20.50 -5.09
N ARG A 140 8.73 21.39 -5.98
CA ARG A 140 7.89 22.55 -5.62
C ARG A 140 6.56 22.12 -5.02
N VAL A 141 5.87 21.15 -5.63
CA VAL A 141 4.60 20.59 -5.14
C VAL A 141 4.80 19.87 -3.80
N GLY A 142 5.79 18.98 -3.71
CA GLY A 142 6.11 18.23 -2.49
C GLY A 142 6.42 19.16 -1.31
N ARG A 143 7.22 20.21 -1.54
CA ARG A 143 7.50 21.25 -0.53
C ARG A 143 6.23 21.94 -0.04
N LYS A 144 5.34 22.33 -0.96
CA LYS A 144 4.06 22.98 -0.63
C LYS A 144 3.16 22.06 0.20
N LEU A 145 3.04 20.80 -0.20
CA LEU A 145 2.23 19.80 0.51
C LEU A 145 2.79 19.51 1.91
N TYR A 146 4.11 19.31 2.03
CA TYR A 146 4.77 19.10 3.31
C TYR A 146 4.47 20.24 4.30
N ARG A 147 4.64 21.49 3.87
CA ARG A 147 4.35 22.67 4.70
C ARG A 147 2.88 22.74 5.15
N LYS A 148 1.95 22.34 4.28
CA LYS A 148 0.52 22.43 4.55
C LYS A 148 0.01 21.30 5.45
N SER A 149 0.53 20.09 5.28
CA SER A 149 -0.14 18.88 5.79
C SER A 149 0.74 17.98 6.67
N CYS A 150 2.06 18.16 6.67
CA CYS A 150 2.97 17.27 7.39
C CYS A 150 3.79 18.00 8.45
N TRP A 151 4.10 19.29 8.21
CA TRP A 151 4.99 20.09 9.05
C TRP A 151 4.58 20.12 10.52
N SER A 152 3.30 20.31 10.83
CA SER A 152 2.80 20.46 12.20
C SER A 152 3.19 19.30 13.12
N CYS A 153 3.26 18.08 12.57
CA CYS A 153 3.64 16.89 13.33
C CYS A 153 5.11 16.53 13.15
N HIS A 154 5.65 16.68 11.94
CA HIS A 154 6.96 16.11 11.57
C HIS A 154 8.13 17.10 11.62
N ALA A 155 7.89 18.39 11.83
CA ALA A 155 8.97 19.39 11.91
C ALA A 155 9.86 19.24 13.16
N SER A 156 9.32 18.70 14.25
CA SER A 156 10.07 18.39 15.47
C SER A 156 9.84 16.92 15.83
N PRO A 157 10.72 16.02 15.37
CA PRO A 157 10.57 14.59 15.60
C PRO A 157 10.52 14.27 17.10
N GLY A 158 9.42 13.66 17.53
CA GLY A 158 9.14 13.39 18.94
C GLY A 158 9.85 12.13 19.47
N TYR A 159 11.18 12.07 19.37
CA TYR A 159 11.95 10.93 19.90
C TYR A 159 11.65 10.71 21.39
N GLY A 160 11.50 9.45 21.80
CA GLY A 160 11.15 9.10 23.18
C GLY A 160 9.67 9.21 23.54
N ARG A 161 8.76 9.37 22.56
CA ARG A 161 7.31 9.28 22.75
C ARG A 161 6.78 7.91 22.33
N GLU A 162 5.59 7.54 22.81
CA GLU A 162 4.92 6.29 22.41
C GLU A 162 4.54 6.30 20.92
N TYR A 163 4.05 7.43 20.41
CA TYR A 163 3.73 7.63 19.00
C TYR A 163 4.59 8.76 18.42
N PRO A 164 5.88 8.53 18.14
CA PRO A 164 6.72 9.57 17.57
C PRO A 164 6.22 9.88 16.15
N ALA A 165 6.15 11.17 15.81
CA ALA A 165 6.15 11.60 14.42
C ALA A 165 7.61 11.50 13.94
N PRO A 166 7.96 10.53 13.07
CA PRO A 166 9.34 10.37 12.64
C PRO A 166 9.78 11.53 11.75
N ASP A 167 11.09 11.75 11.66
CA ASP A 167 11.67 12.61 10.63
C ASP A 167 11.41 12.00 9.24
N LEU A 168 10.50 12.60 8.46
CA LEU A 168 10.12 12.09 7.14
C LEU A 168 11.26 12.14 6.13
N PHE A 169 12.18 13.11 6.23
CA PHE A 169 13.32 13.22 5.32
C PHE A 169 14.35 12.14 5.61
N ARG A 170 14.66 11.91 6.90
CA ARG A 170 15.53 10.81 7.30
C ARG A 170 14.91 9.47 6.89
N THR A 171 13.65 9.26 7.23
CA THR A 171 12.91 8.01 6.94
C THR A 171 12.91 7.70 5.44
N ALA A 172 12.63 8.70 4.58
CA ALA A 172 12.62 8.52 3.12
C ALA A 172 13.96 8.06 2.54
N ARG A 173 15.08 8.36 3.21
CA ARG A 173 16.44 8.03 2.78
C ARG A 173 16.96 6.72 3.35
N THR A 174 16.43 6.28 4.49
CA THR A 174 16.94 5.10 5.20
C THR A 174 16.03 3.88 5.09
N GLU A 175 14.72 4.06 4.89
CA GLU A 175 13.79 2.94 4.72
C GLU A 175 13.78 2.40 3.29
N PRO A 176 13.41 1.12 3.09
CA PRO A 176 13.09 0.61 1.76
C PRO A 176 12.00 1.45 1.09
N ARG A 177 12.22 1.77 -0.19
CA ARG A 177 11.37 2.67 -0.96
C ARG A 177 9.90 2.25 -0.99
N ARG A 178 9.63 0.94 -1.02
CA ARG A 178 8.27 0.37 -1.06
C ARG A 178 7.53 0.64 0.25
N GLU A 179 8.21 0.49 1.39
CA GLU A 179 7.62 0.75 2.71
C GLU A 179 7.37 2.23 2.93
N PHE A 180 8.33 3.08 2.56
CA PHE A 180 8.11 4.53 2.66
C PHE A 180 6.95 5.00 1.77
N ALA A 181 6.84 4.47 0.54
CA ALA A 181 5.69 4.73 -0.32
C ALA A 181 4.37 4.23 0.30
N ALA A 182 4.36 3.02 0.87
CA ALA A 182 3.19 2.48 1.56
C ALA A 182 2.77 3.37 2.74
N ARG A 183 3.72 3.89 3.53
CA ARG A 183 3.45 4.84 4.62
C ARG A 183 2.85 6.16 4.10
N LEU A 184 3.29 6.66 2.95
CA LEU A 184 2.67 7.84 2.34
C LEU A 184 1.26 7.55 1.83
N ILE A 185 1.00 6.34 1.33
CA ILE A 185 -0.31 5.92 0.83
C ILE A 185 -1.31 5.62 1.97
N GLY A 186 -0.88 4.93 3.03
CA GLY A 186 -1.77 4.48 4.11
C GLY A 186 -1.70 5.28 5.40
N GLY A 187 -0.62 6.03 5.63
CA GLY A 187 -0.38 6.79 6.87
C GLY A 187 -1.00 8.18 6.87
N ILE A 188 -1.58 8.61 5.75
CA ILE A 188 -2.26 9.89 5.60
C ILE A 188 -3.74 9.58 5.44
N TYR A 189 -4.48 9.71 6.53
CA TYR A 189 -5.92 9.52 6.53
C TYR A 189 -6.63 10.78 6.03
N GLY A 190 -7.71 10.56 5.30
CA GLY A 190 -8.62 11.61 4.87
C GLY A 190 -9.34 12.27 6.04
N ASN A 191 -10.18 13.23 5.70
CA ASN A 191 -11.08 13.90 6.63
C ASN A 191 -12.50 13.31 6.51
N PHE A 192 -13.45 13.84 7.28
CA PHE A 192 -14.86 13.41 7.23
C PHE A 192 -15.49 13.43 5.82
N TYR A 193 -14.95 14.23 4.89
CA TYR A 193 -15.42 14.30 3.49
C TYR A 193 -14.76 13.25 2.57
N THR A 194 -13.61 12.70 2.95
CA THR A 194 -12.85 11.69 2.19
C THR A 194 -12.76 10.35 2.91
N SER A 195 -13.45 10.18 4.05
CA SER A 195 -13.37 8.97 4.87
C SER A 195 -11.90 8.62 5.23
N MET A 196 -11.58 7.34 5.31
CA MET A 196 -10.22 6.81 5.53
C MET A 196 -9.34 6.86 4.27
N GLU A 197 -9.82 7.43 3.15
CA GLU A 197 -9.05 7.51 1.91
C GLU A 197 -7.93 8.52 2.02
N ASN A 198 -6.83 8.28 1.30
CA ASN A 198 -5.75 9.24 1.24
C ASN A 198 -6.20 10.46 0.42
N PRO A 199 -6.10 11.69 0.95
CA PRO A 199 -6.53 12.89 0.23
C PRO A 199 -5.57 13.28 -0.91
N PHE A 200 -4.44 12.60 -1.07
CA PHE A 200 -3.44 12.86 -2.08
C PHE A 200 -3.51 11.88 -3.25
N SER A 201 -3.40 12.43 -4.47
CA SER A 201 -3.22 11.61 -5.68
C SER A 201 -1.85 10.95 -5.72
N ASP A 202 -1.69 9.93 -6.56
CA ASP A 202 -0.39 9.26 -6.74
C ASP A 202 0.72 10.22 -7.20
N GLU A 203 0.40 11.24 -8.01
CA GLU A 203 1.37 12.29 -8.40
C GLU A 203 1.76 13.20 -7.22
N GLN A 204 0.81 13.50 -6.33
CA GLN A 204 1.10 14.27 -5.11
C GLN A 204 1.94 13.46 -4.13
N ILE A 205 1.66 12.15 -4.00
CA ILE A 205 2.48 11.22 -3.21
C ILE A 205 3.89 11.11 -3.80
N ALA A 206 4.01 10.98 -5.13
CA ALA A 206 5.30 10.98 -5.83
C ALA A 206 6.08 12.29 -5.61
N SER A 207 5.37 13.43 -5.61
CA SER A 207 5.95 14.76 -5.33
C SER A 207 6.47 14.87 -3.90
N LEU A 208 5.70 14.40 -2.90
CA LEU A 208 6.15 14.32 -1.50
C LEU A 208 7.37 13.41 -1.37
N PHE A 209 7.36 12.23 -1.98
CA PHE A 209 8.49 11.32 -1.96
C PHE A 209 9.74 11.94 -2.61
N ALA A 210 9.60 12.59 -3.77
CA ALA A 210 10.68 13.31 -4.44
C ALA A 210 11.32 14.35 -3.52
N TYR A 211 10.47 15.14 -2.86
CA TYR A 211 10.90 16.18 -1.94
C TYR A 211 11.64 15.61 -0.72
N PHE A 212 11.12 14.56 -0.08
CA PHE A 212 11.77 13.98 1.12
C PHE A 212 13.11 13.32 0.82
N VAL A 213 13.27 12.70 -0.36
CA VAL A 213 14.54 12.08 -0.74
C VAL A 213 15.58 13.13 -1.11
N HIS A 214 15.22 14.13 -1.92
CA HIS A 214 16.19 15.01 -2.59
C HIS A 214 16.44 16.35 -1.90
N ASP A 215 15.53 16.84 -1.06
CA ASP A 215 15.59 18.19 -0.49
C ASP A 215 15.79 18.16 1.03
N LYS A 216 16.06 19.32 1.65
CA LYS A 216 16.22 19.43 3.10
C LYS A 216 14.91 19.89 3.75
N PRO A 217 14.66 19.51 5.02
CA PRO A 217 13.59 20.13 5.78
C PRO A 217 13.78 21.66 5.78
N PRO A 218 12.71 22.45 5.65
CA PRO A 218 12.75 23.89 5.87
C PRO A 218 13.33 24.20 7.26
N ASP A 219 14.10 25.28 7.37
CA ASP A 219 14.62 25.73 8.66
C ASP A 219 13.47 26.03 9.62
N THR A 220 13.55 25.47 10.83
CA THR A 220 12.66 25.83 11.94
C THR A 220 13.15 27.18 12.47
N LYS A 221 12.47 28.27 12.09
CA LYS A 221 12.62 29.55 12.79
C LYS A 221 11.95 29.50 14.16
#